data_AF-A0A1R3VH98-F1
#
_entry.id   AF-A0A1R3VH98-F1
#
_cell.length_a   1.000
_cell.length_b   1.000
_cell.length_c   1.000
_cell.angle_alpha   90.00
_cell.angle_beta   90.00
_cell.angle_gamma   90.00
#
_symmetry.space_group_name_H-M   'P 1'
#
loop_
_entity.id
_entity.type
_entity.pdbx_description
1 polymer ?
#
loop_
_entity_poly.entity_id
_entity_poly.type
_entity_poly.pdbx_seq_one_letter_code
_entity_poly.pdbx_strand_id
1 'polypeptide(L)'
;MAGNQLGKTRAGGAEWAMHLTGRYPEWWQGKVFDTAVRLWAAGVTAEGTRDNPQRILIGPPQQPAAWGTGMIPADALVSTIMGRGAPHGLDSVVVRHGGGGDVQADESVLSFKSFEKGREKWQGETLHGVWFDEEPPLDIYSEGLTRTNATGGITIVTFTPLLGMSEVVLLFLSAEEVAGMGR
;
A
#
# COMPACT_ATOMS: atom_id res chain seq x y z
N MET A 1 1.91 -14.40 1.19
CA MET A 1 1.41 -14.78 2.53
C MET A 1 2.58 -15.14 3.44
N ALA A 2 2.50 -14.86 4.74
CA ALA A 2 3.50 -15.31 5.73
C ALA A 2 2.87 -15.33 7.14
N GLY A 3 3.56 -15.87 8.14
CA GLY A 3 3.19 -15.77 9.56
C GLY A 3 3.30 -14.36 10.14
N ASN A 4 2.70 -14.11 11.31
CA ASN A 4 2.71 -12.80 11.96
C ASN A 4 4.15 -12.31 12.25
N GLN A 5 4.40 -11.00 12.14
CA GLN A 5 5.71 -10.35 12.38
C GLN A 5 6.87 -10.80 11.47
N LEU A 6 6.63 -11.57 10.41
CA LEU A 6 7.66 -11.99 9.45
C LEU A 6 8.01 -10.91 8.40
N GLY A 7 7.83 -9.63 8.74
CA GLY A 7 8.25 -8.52 7.89
C GLY A 7 7.37 -8.22 6.66
N LYS A 8 6.18 -8.82 6.53
CA LYS A 8 5.30 -8.61 5.36
C LYS A 8 4.97 -7.14 5.10
N THR A 9 4.49 -6.42 6.12
CA THR A 9 4.14 -4.99 6.00
C THR A 9 5.38 -4.15 5.73
N ARG A 10 6.57 -4.57 6.20
CA ARG A 10 7.84 -3.91 5.86
C ARG A 10 8.20 -4.13 4.39
N ALA A 11 8.01 -5.33 3.86
CA ALA A 11 8.24 -5.63 2.45
C ALA A 11 7.28 -4.82 1.55
N GLY A 12 5.98 -4.82 1.86
CA GLY A 12 4.99 -4.00 1.15
C GLY A 12 5.31 -2.52 1.21
N GLY A 13 5.71 -2.02 2.39
CA GLY A 13 6.12 -0.62 2.56
C GLY A 13 7.39 -0.24 1.78
N ALA A 14 8.38 -1.13 1.71
CA ALA A 14 9.59 -0.90 0.92
C ALA A 14 9.26 -0.83 -0.58
N GLU A 15 8.46 -1.76 -1.09
CA GLU A 15 7.99 -1.77 -2.48
C GLU A 15 7.17 -0.52 -2.82
N TRP A 16 6.24 -0.12 -1.94
CA TRP A 16 5.48 1.12 -2.10
C TRP A 16 6.38 2.35 -2.16
N ALA A 17 7.38 2.44 -1.28
CA ALA A 17 8.32 3.56 -1.28
C ALA A 17 9.13 3.61 -2.59
N MET A 18 9.59 2.46 -3.11
CA MET A 18 10.28 2.38 -4.41
C MET A 18 9.38 2.88 -5.55
N HIS A 19 8.13 2.43 -5.60
CA HIS A 19 7.19 2.87 -6.64
C HIS A 19 6.85 4.35 -6.56
N LEU A 20 6.57 4.87 -5.36
CA LEU A 20 6.24 6.30 -5.17
C LEU A 20 7.39 7.20 -5.59
N THR A 21 8.62 6.84 -5.19
CA THR A 21 9.81 7.67 -5.45
C THR A 21 10.43 7.41 -6.83
N GLY A 22 10.12 6.29 -7.48
CA GLY A 22 10.83 5.83 -8.67
C GLY A 22 12.27 5.37 -8.41
N ARG A 23 12.66 5.19 -7.14
CA ARG A 23 14.03 4.83 -6.74
C ARG A 23 14.15 3.31 -6.60
N TYR A 24 14.39 2.65 -7.72
CA TYR A 24 14.60 1.20 -7.76
C TYR A 24 16.08 0.86 -7.60
N PRO A 25 16.44 -0.11 -6.75
CA PRO A 25 17.81 -0.62 -6.71
C PRO A 25 18.14 -1.42 -7.97
N GLU A 26 19.42 -1.48 -8.35
CA GLU A 26 19.87 -2.14 -9.59
C GLU A 26 19.46 -3.62 -9.70
N TRP A 27 19.30 -4.30 -8.56
CA TRP A 27 18.90 -5.70 -8.52
C TRP A 27 17.38 -5.90 -8.65
N TRP A 28 16.56 -4.85 -8.64
CA TRP A 28 15.10 -4.97 -8.70
C TRP A 28 14.66 -5.60 -10.03
N GLN A 29 13.93 -6.72 -9.94
CA GLN A 29 13.39 -7.44 -11.10
C GLN A 29 11.86 -7.33 -11.21
N GLY A 30 11.23 -6.60 -10.28
CA GLY A 30 9.77 -6.45 -10.25
C GLY A 30 9.26 -5.38 -11.22
N LYS A 31 7.98 -5.02 -11.07
CA LYS A 31 7.38 -3.94 -11.86
C LYS A 31 8.13 -2.62 -11.62
N VAL A 32 8.33 -1.85 -12.67
CA VAL A 32 8.88 -0.50 -12.62
C VAL A 32 7.83 0.44 -13.21
N PHE A 33 7.70 1.60 -12.58
CA PHE A 33 6.97 2.76 -13.09
C PHE A 33 7.99 3.85 -13.40
N ASP A 34 8.00 4.30 -14.65
CA ASP A 34 8.87 5.34 -15.21
C ASP A 34 8.24 6.74 -15.13
N THR A 35 6.98 6.82 -14.70
CA THR A 35 6.24 8.06 -14.46
C THR A 35 5.70 8.10 -13.03
N ALA A 36 5.36 9.30 -12.56
CA ALA A 36 4.68 9.47 -11.28
C ALA A 36 3.42 8.63 -11.15
N VAL A 37 3.21 8.08 -9.94
CA VAL A 37 2.17 7.09 -9.67
C VAL A 37 1.11 7.61 -8.71
N ARG A 38 -0.07 7.00 -8.79
CA ARG A 38 -1.15 7.14 -7.81
C ARG A 38 -1.36 5.79 -7.15
N LEU A 39 -1.03 5.69 -5.87
CA LEU A 39 -1.11 4.46 -5.11
C LEU A 39 -2.05 4.62 -3.91
N TRP A 40 -2.72 3.53 -3.55
CA TRP A 40 -3.41 3.43 -2.27
C TRP A 40 -2.69 2.45 -1.34
N ALA A 41 -2.71 2.73 -0.04
CA ALA A 41 -2.38 1.78 1.02
C ALA A 41 -3.53 1.74 2.03
N ALA A 42 -4.00 0.56 2.36
CA ALA A 42 -5.25 0.41 3.09
C ALA A 42 -5.19 -0.72 4.11
N GLY A 43 -5.75 -0.46 5.29
CA GLY A 43 -5.95 -1.47 6.33
C GLY A 43 -7.42 -1.64 6.71
N VAL A 44 -7.66 -2.46 7.73
CA VAL A 44 -9.02 -2.77 8.22
C VAL A 44 -9.73 -1.50 8.71
N THR A 45 -9.09 -0.78 9.64
CA THR A 45 -9.62 0.47 10.24
C THR A 45 -8.71 1.66 9.94
N ALA A 46 -9.21 2.88 10.16
CA ALA A 46 -8.40 4.09 10.05
C ALA A 46 -7.18 4.07 10.99
N GLU A 47 -7.35 3.61 12.23
CA GLU A 47 -6.26 3.42 13.20
C GLU A 47 -5.27 2.36 12.73
N GLY A 48 -5.75 1.21 12.24
CA GLY A 48 -4.88 0.16 11.71
C GLY A 48 -4.05 0.63 10.53
N THR A 49 -4.65 1.41 9.63
CA THR A 49 -3.95 2.03 8.50
C THR A 49 -2.90 3.05 8.95
N ARG A 50 -3.21 3.85 9.98
CA ARG A 50 -2.25 4.78 10.59
C ARG A 50 -1.08 4.04 11.24
N ASP A 51 -1.37 2.99 12.01
CA ASP A 51 -0.38 2.32 12.86
C ASP A 51 0.49 1.31 12.10
N ASN A 52 0.03 0.85 10.93
CA ASN A 52 0.78 -0.06 10.08
C ASN A 52 1.33 0.63 8.81
N PRO A 53 0.61 0.74 7.68
CA PRO A 53 1.20 1.22 6.43
C PRO A 53 1.71 2.66 6.55
N GLN A 54 0.95 3.58 7.17
CA GLN A 54 1.42 4.96 7.34
C GLN A 54 2.68 5.02 8.22
N ARG A 55 2.70 4.33 9.37
CA ARG A 55 3.88 4.33 10.24
C ARG A 55 5.13 3.82 9.53
N ILE A 56 5.00 2.78 8.71
CA ILE A 56 6.13 2.21 7.97
C ILE A 56 6.59 3.14 6.86
N LEU A 57 5.66 3.73 6.11
CA LEU A 57 5.98 4.58 4.97
C LEU A 57 6.50 5.94 5.39
N ILE A 58 5.89 6.56 6.41
CA ILE A 58 6.11 7.96 6.77
C ILE A 58 6.96 8.11 8.03
N GLY A 59 6.80 7.22 9.01
CA GLY A 59 7.40 7.35 10.33
C GLY A 59 6.35 7.41 11.44
N PRO A 60 6.76 7.56 12.72
CA PRO A 60 5.85 7.46 13.86
C PRO A 60 4.69 8.49 13.78
N PRO A 61 3.40 8.05 13.72
CA PRO A 61 2.27 8.96 13.51
C PRO A 61 2.17 10.07 14.56
N GLN A 62 2.41 9.73 15.84
CA GLN A 62 2.29 10.65 16.97
C GLN A 62 3.45 11.66 17.06
N GLN A 63 4.47 11.54 16.20
CA GLN A 63 5.64 12.42 16.19
C GLN A 63 5.84 13.04 14.81
N PRO A 64 5.08 14.10 14.44
CA PRO A 64 5.20 14.74 13.13
C PRO A 64 6.63 15.20 12.78
N ALA A 65 7.43 15.59 13.77
CA ALA A 65 8.84 15.95 13.59
C ALA A 65 9.72 14.78 13.13
N ALA A 66 9.27 13.53 13.31
CA ALA A 66 9.95 12.32 12.85
C ALA A 66 9.38 11.80 11.52
N TRP A 67 8.46 12.51 10.87
CA TRP A 67 7.99 12.12 9.54
C TRP A 67 9.10 12.29 8.49
N GLY A 68 9.18 11.34 7.56
CA GLY A 68 10.32 11.17 6.65
C GLY A 68 11.41 10.22 7.19
N THR A 69 11.23 9.62 8.36
CA THR A 69 12.09 8.54 8.90
C THR A 69 11.61 7.13 8.55
N GLY A 70 10.45 7.03 7.89
CA GLY A 70 9.93 5.79 7.35
C GLY A 70 10.65 5.34 6.07
N MET A 71 10.01 4.46 5.30
CA MET A 71 10.54 3.95 4.04
C MET A 71 10.56 5.02 2.94
N ILE A 72 9.66 6.00 2.98
CA ILE A 72 9.72 7.17 2.10
C ILE A 72 10.71 8.15 2.73
N PRO A 73 11.82 8.45 2.06
CA PRO A 73 12.84 9.32 2.62
C PRO A 73 12.35 10.77 2.70
N ALA A 74 12.79 11.49 3.73
CA ALA A 74 12.37 12.87 4.00
C ALA A 74 12.58 13.82 2.80
N ASP A 75 13.65 13.62 2.01
CA ASP A 75 13.93 14.45 0.84
C ASP A 75 12.90 14.28 -0.28
N ALA A 76 12.20 13.15 -0.34
CA ALA A 76 11.14 12.87 -1.31
C ALA A 76 9.75 13.27 -0.80
N LEU A 77 9.58 13.53 0.50
CA LEU A 77 8.29 13.90 1.08
C LEU A 77 7.98 15.38 0.80
N VAL A 78 7.04 15.66 -0.11
CA VAL A 78 6.71 17.04 -0.53
C VAL A 78 5.65 17.65 0.38
N SER A 79 4.56 16.94 0.62
CA SER A 79 3.51 17.41 1.52
C SER A 79 2.68 16.26 2.09
N THR A 80 2.03 16.53 3.22
CA THR A 80 1.15 15.57 3.91
C THR A 80 -0.20 16.22 4.17
N ILE A 81 -1.27 15.50 3.88
CA ILE A 81 -2.64 15.96 4.08
C ILE A 81 -3.25 15.16 5.22
N MET A 82 -3.66 15.86 6.28
CA MET A 82 -4.24 15.25 7.47
C MET A 82 -5.61 14.63 7.17
N GLY A 83 -5.81 13.40 7.61
CA GLY A 83 -7.10 12.74 7.59
C GLY A 83 -7.97 13.12 8.79
N ARG A 84 -9.25 12.75 8.69
CA ARG A 84 -10.24 12.90 9.78
C ARG A 84 -10.66 11.58 10.41
N GLY A 85 -10.11 10.47 9.92
CA GLY A 85 -10.52 9.11 10.33
C GLY A 85 -9.91 8.65 11.64
N ALA A 86 -8.66 9.03 11.92
CA ALA A 86 -7.96 8.68 13.16
C ALA A 86 -7.02 9.84 13.56
N PRO A 87 -6.80 10.08 14.87
CA PRO A 87 -5.82 11.06 15.33
C PRO A 87 -4.44 10.77 14.74
N HIS A 88 -3.78 11.80 14.18
CA HIS A 88 -2.50 11.69 13.47
C HIS A 88 -2.52 10.78 12.21
N GLY A 89 -3.69 10.36 11.75
CA GLY A 89 -3.86 9.69 10.47
C GLY A 89 -3.73 10.68 9.31
N LEU A 90 -3.02 10.27 8.27
CA LEU A 90 -2.95 10.99 7.00
C LEU A 90 -4.06 10.51 6.07
N ASP A 91 -4.63 11.44 5.31
CA ASP A 91 -5.48 11.10 4.17
C ASP A 91 -4.62 10.76 2.96
N SER A 92 -3.64 11.61 2.68
CA SER A 92 -2.75 11.46 1.54
C SER A 92 -1.41 12.16 1.73
N VAL A 93 -0.45 11.79 0.89
CA VAL A 93 0.92 12.28 0.88
C VAL A 93 1.37 12.48 -0.56
N VAL A 94 2.03 13.60 -0.82
CA VAL A 94 2.68 13.91 -2.10
C VAL A 94 4.16 13.58 -1.98
N VAL A 95 4.65 12.80 -2.94
CA VAL A 95 6.02 12.27 -2.97
C VAL A 95 6.66 12.65 -4.29
N ARG A 96 7.88 13.20 -4.25
CA ARG A 96 8.67 13.48 -5.44
C ARG A 96 9.04 12.16 -6.12
N HIS A 97 8.69 12.04 -7.40
CA HIS A 97 9.03 10.92 -8.26
C HIS A 97 10.23 11.27 -9.13
N GLY A 98 11.14 10.31 -9.30
CA GLY A 98 12.42 10.51 -9.99
C GLY A 98 13.57 10.57 -8.99
N GLY A 99 14.59 9.74 -9.23
CA GLY A 99 15.80 9.65 -8.41
C GLY A 99 16.33 11.04 -8.06
N GLY A 100 16.45 11.32 -6.76
CA GLY A 100 16.52 12.69 -6.24
C GLY A 100 17.63 13.52 -6.89
N GLY A 101 17.24 14.54 -7.67
CA GLY A 101 18.17 15.47 -8.30
C GLY A 101 17.58 16.32 -9.42
N ASP A 102 16.50 15.87 -10.07
CA ASP A 102 15.97 16.60 -11.23
C ASP A 102 14.99 17.73 -10.85
N VAL A 103 15.21 18.91 -11.41
CA VAL A 103 14.42 20.14 -11.18
C VAL A 103 13.02 20.05 -11.84
N GLN A 104 12.77 18.98 -12.61
CA GLN A 104 11.51 18.65 -13.29
C GLN A 104 10.88 17.36 -12.75
N ALA A 105 11.10 17.04 -11.48
CA ALA A 105 10.57 15.82 -10.88
C ALA A 105 9.03 15.88 -10.77
N ASP A 106 8.35 14.90 -11.36
CA ASP A 106 6.90 14.72 -11.22
C ASP A 106 6.54 14.32 -9.77
N GLU A 107 5.24 14.36 -9.45
CA GLU A 107 4.73 14.07 -8.12
C GLU A 107 3.83 12.83 -8.10
N SER A 108 4.24 11.82 -7.35
CA SER A 108 3.39 10.69 -6.98
C SER A 108 2.48 11.05 -5.82
N VAL A 109 1.32 10.40 -5.75
CA VAL A 109 0.37 10.54 -4.64
C VAL A 109 0.12 9.18 -4.01
N LEU A 110 0.30 9.12 -2.68
CA LEU A 110 -0.15 8.03 -1.84
C LEU A 110 -1.39 8.46 -1.07
N SER A 111 -2.48 7.69 -1.16
CA SER A 111 -3.66 7.87 -0.31
C SER A 111 -3.85 6.69 0.64
N PHE A 112 -4.22 7.00 1.88
CA PHE A 112 -4.54 6.00 2.90
C PHE A 112 -6.05 5.74 2.94
N LYS A 113 -6.45 4.47 2.88
CA LYS A 113 -7.87 4.06 2.92
C LYS A 113 -8.11 3.08 4.08
N SER A 114 -9.35 2.92 4.50
CA SER A 114 -9.75 1.85 5.42
C SER A 114 -10.92 1.05 4.86
N PHE A 115 -10.93 -0.27 5.10
CA PHE A 115 -11.97 -1.17 4.61
C PHE A 115 -13.33 -0.87 5.25
N GLU A 116 -13.34 -0.46 6.53
CA GLU A 116 -14.55 -0.13 7.30
C GLU A 116 -15.43 0.97 6.66
N LYS A 117 -14.87 1.78 5.76
CA LYS A 117 -15.61 2.85 5.06
C LYS A 117 -16.48 2.34 3.90
N GLY A 118 -16.43 1.03 3.63
CA GLY A 118 -17.25 0.38 2.61
C GLY A 118 -16.72 0.57 1.19
N ARG A 119 -17.23 -0.25 0.28
CA ARG A 119 -16.82 -0.33 -1.13
C ARG A 119 -17.04 0.96 -1.92
N GLU A 120 -17.97 1.81 -1.50
CA GLU A 120 -18.30 3.06 -2.18
C GLU A 120 -17.10 4.02 -2.22
N LYS A 121 -16.22 3.95 -1.22
CA LYS A 121 -14.99 4.76 -1.16
C LYS A 121 -13.86 4.25 -2.04
N TRP A 122 -14.07 3.13 -2.71
CA TRP A 122 -13.11 2.47 -3.59
C TRP A 122 -13.39 2.68 -5.07
N GLN A 123 -14.46 3.42 -5.41
CA GLN A 123 -14.88 3.68 -6.77
C GLN A 123 -14.25 4.95 -7.36
N GLY A 124 -14.11 4.99 -8.69
CA GLY A 124 -13.91 6.22 -9.47
C GLY A 124 -12.47 6.67 -9.72
N GLU A 125 -11.47 6.22 -8.95
CA GLU A 125 -10.07 6.58 -9.18
C GLU A 125 -9.35 5.59 -10.11
N THR A 126 -8.50 6.09 -11.02
CA THR A 126 -7.58 5.24 -11.79
C THR A 126 -6.24 5.18 -11.05
N LEU A 127 -5.77 3.97 -10.71
CA LEU A 127 -4.64 3.77 -9.82
C LEU A 127 -3.54 2.97 -10.50
N HIS A 128 -2.29 3.24 -10.14
CA HIS A 128 -1.13 2.45 -10.55
C HIS A 128 -0.90 1.28 -9.58
N GLY A 129 -1.43 1.37 -8.37
CA GLY A 129 -1.44 0.23 -7.49
C GLY A 129 -2.23 0.39 -6.20
N VAL A 130 -2.56 -0.75 -5.61
CA VAL A 130 -3.33 -0.86 -4.37
C VAL A 130 -2.64 -1.85 -3.44
N TRP A 131 -2.34 -1.41 -2.23
CA TRP A 131 -1.82 -2.26 -1.17
C TRP A 131 -2.89 -2.46 -0.10
N PHE A 132 -3.29 -3.72 0.07
CA PHE A 132 -4.11 -4.21 1.16
C PHE A 132 -3.21 -4.75 2.28
N ASP A 133 -3.11 -4.02 3.39
CA ASP A 133 -2.48 -4.49 4.63
C ASP A 133 -3.56 -5.14 5.51
N GLU A 134 -3.40 -6.43 5.76
CA GLU A 134 -4.45 -7.37 6.17
C GLU A 134 -5.44 -7.76 5.06
N GLU A 135 -6.28 -8.74 5.41
CA GLU A 135 -7.21 -9.37 4.48
C GLU A 135 -8.44 -8.48 4.22
N PRO A 136 -8.67 -8.00 2.98
CA PRO A 136 -9.84 -7.21 2.64
C PRO A 136 -11.07 -8.10 2.40
N PRO A 137 -12.30 -7.56 2.59
CA PRO A 137 -13.50 -8.12 1.99
C PRO A 137 -13.38 -8.27 0.47
N LEU A 138 -13.98 -9.32 -0.10
CA LEU A 138 -13.84 -9.66 -1.53
C LEU A 138 -14.35 -8.55 -2.47
N ASP A 139 -15.40 -7.84 -2.09
CA ASP A 139 -15.97 -6.74 -2.88
C ASP A 139 -15.01 -5.54 -2.95
N ILE A 140 -14.34 -5.23 -1.84
CA ILE A 140 -13.28 -4.21 -1.77
C ILE A 140 -12.05 -4.64 -2.57
N TYR A 141 -11.65 -5.90 -2.47
CA TYR A 141 -10.54 -6.45 -3.26
C TYR A 141 -10.80 -6.35 -4.77
N SER A 142 -11.98 -6.79 -5.20
CA SER A 142 -12.41 -6.76 -6.60
C SER A 142 -12.48 -5.33 -7.15
N GLU A 143 -12.94 -4.41 -6.33
CA GLU A 143 -12.95 -2.99 -6.66
C GLU A 143 -11.53 -2.47 -6.86
N GLY A 144 -10.60 -2.76 -5.94
CA GLY A 144 -9.19 -2.40 -6.06
C GLY A 144 -8.53 -2.91 -7.35
N LEU A 145 -8.78 -4.18 -7.72
CA LEU A 145 -8.30 -4.75 -8.99
C LEU A 145 -8.86 -3.99 -10.21
N THR A 146 -10.14 -3.61 -10.15
CA THR A 146 -10.76 -2.86 -11.25
C THR A 146 -10.08 -1.49 -11.47
N ARG A 147 -9.58 -0.86 -10.40
CA ARG A 147 -8.90 0.44 -10.47
C ARG A 147 -7.49 0.37 -11.07
N THR A 148 -6.83 -0.79 -10.98
CA THR A 148 -5.48 -1.01 -11.53
C THR A 148 -5.49 -1.56 -12.96
N ASN A 149 -6.61 -2.14 -13.42
CA ASN A 149 -6.75 -2.67 -14.78
C ASN A 149 -6.44 -1.63 -15.88
N ALA A 150 -6.88 -0.38 -15.71
CA ALA A 150 -6.71 0.66 -16.73
C ALA A 150 -5.25 1.11 -16.93
N THR A 151 -4.40 0.91 -15.93
CA THR A 151 -2.99 1.34 -15.93
C THR A 151 -2.00 0.18 -16.11
N GLY A 152 -2.49 -1.07 -16.15
CA GLY A 152 -1.63 -2.24 -15.97
C GLY A 152 -0.91 -2.21 -14.62
N GLY A 153 -1.60 -1.68 -13.60
CA GLY A 153 -1.09 -1.47 -12.26
C GLY A 153 -0.95 -2.76 -11.45
N ILE A 154 -0.50 -2.61 -10.21
CA ILE A 154 -0.22 -3.74 -9.32
C ILE A 154 -1.15 -3.76 -8.10
N THR A 155 -1.45 -4.95 -7.62
CA THR A 155 -2.17 -5.12 -6.36
C THR A 155 -1.39 -6.06 -5.47
N ILE A 156 -1.12 -5.65 -4.24
CA ILE A 156 -0.45 -6.48 -3.24
C ILE A 156 -1.34 -6.64 -2.01
N VAL A 157 -1.30 -7.83 -1.41
CA VAL A 157 -2.00 -8.13 -0.16
C VAL A 157 -1.00 -8.69 0.84
N THR A 158 -0.80 -7.99 1.95
CA THR A 158 0.07 -8.41 3.06
C THR A 158 -0.79 -8.83 4.24
N PHE A 159 -1.08 -10.11 4.35
CA PHE A 159 -1.90 -10.63 5.44
C PHE A 159 -1.30 -11.87 6.09
N THR A 160 -1.73 -12.13 7.32
CA THR A 160 -1.56 -13.42 7.99
C THR A 160 -2.89 -14.16 7.91
N PRO A 161 -2.96 -15.40 7.40
CA PRO A 161 -4.22 -16.15 7.36
C PRO A 161 -4.62 -16.57 8.78
N LEU A 162 -5.26 -15.66 9.52
CA LEU A 162 -5.69 -15.88 10.90
C LEU A 162 -7.11 -16.47 10.99
N LEU A 163 -7.91 -16.32 9.94
CA LEU A 163 -9.34 -16.69 9.90
C LEU A 163 -9.63 -18.01 9.16
N GLY A 164 -8.60 -18.74 8.70
CA GLY A 164 -8.78 -19.94 7.87
C GLY A 164 -8.89 -19.61 6.37
N MET A 165 -9.61 -20.45 5.60
CA MET A 165 -9.77 -20.27 4.14
C MET A 165 -10.87 -19.25 3.84
N SER A 166 -10.50 -18.00 3.67
CA SER A 166 -11.40 -17.00 3.11
C SER A 166 -11.41 -17.03 1.59
N GLU A 167 -12.40 -16.36 0.99
CA GLU A 167 -12.50 -16.23 -0.48
C GLU A 167 -11.27 -15.55 -1.09
N VAL A 168 -10.63 -14.62 -0.37
CA VAL A 168 -9.40 -13.97 -0.82
C VAL A 168 -8.22 -14.92 -0.71
N VAL A 169 -8.11 -15.70 0.37
CA VAL A 169 -7.07 -16.73 0.52
C VAL A 169 -7.10 -17.73 -0.62
N LEU A 170 -8.29 -18.17 -1.03
CA LEU A 170 -8.47 -19.12 -2.13
C LEU A 170 -7.95 -18.60 -3.48
N LEU A 171 -7.91 -17.28 -3.69
CA LEU A 171 -7.34 -16.68 -4.91
C LEU A 171 -5.80 -16.77 -4.97
N PHE A 172 -5.14 -16.96 -3.82
CA PHE A 172 -3.68 -17.02 -3.71
C PHE A 172 -3.14 -18.43 -3.50
N LEU A 173 -4.00 -19.45 -3.42
CA LEU A 173 -3.61 -20.85 -3.31
C LEU A 173 -3.75 -21.55 -4.67
N SER A 174 -2.75 -22.35 -5.03
CA SER A 174 -2.84 -23.27 -6.16
C SER A 174 -3.78 -24.43 -5.84
N ALA A 175 -4.31 -25.08 -6.89
CA ALA A 175 -5.19 -26.25 -6.73
C ALA A 175 -4.53 -27.39 -5.93
N GLU A 176 -3.20 -27.55 -6.02
CA GLU A 176 -2.44 -28.53 -5.23
C GLU A 176 -2.35 -28.17 -3.74
N GLU A 177 -2.15 -26.89 -3.41
CA GLU A 177 -2.11 -26.42 -2.02
C GLU A 177 -3.47 -26.57 -1.34
N VAL A 178 -4.56 -26.31 -2.06
CA VAL A 178 -5.94 -26.54 -1.56
C VAL A 178 -6.20 -28.03 -1.30
N ALA A 179 -5.74 -28.92 -2.19
CA ALA A 179 -5.93 -30.37 -2.05
C ALA A 179 -5.06 -30.99 -0.93
N GLY A 180 -3.89 -30.41 -0.64
CA GLY A 180 -2.99 -30.87 0.43
C GLY A 180 -3.46 -30.53 1.83
N MET A 181 -4.28 -29.48 1.99
CA MET A 181 -4.76 -28.99 3.29
C MET A 181 -6.01 -29.72 3.81
N GLY A 182 -6.63 -30.57 2.99
CA GLY A 182 -7.79 -31.39 3.35
C GLY A 182 -7.46 -32.80 3.87
N ARG A 183 -6.19 -33.07 4.22
CA ARG A 183 -5.72 -34.34 4.80
C ARG A 183 -5.23 -34.16 6.23
#